data_AF-A0A158BXZ4-F1
#
_entry.id   AF-A0A158BXZ4-F1
#
_cell.length_a   1.000
_cell.length_b   1.000
_cell.length_c   1.000
_cell.angle_alpha   90.00
_cell.angle_beta   90.00
_cell.angle_gamma   90.00
#
_symmetry.space_group_name_H-M   'P 1'
#
loop_
_entity.id
_entity.type
_entity.pdbx_description
1 polymer ?
#
loop_
_entity_poly.entity_id
_entity_poly.type
_entity_poly.pdbx_seq_one_letter_code
_entity_poly.pdbx_strand_id
1 'polypeptide(L)'
;MRDDGYSLRDVQRMLGVSRSVVERLIAAGFVSPATGGRREFRFTFQDIVMLRAAHALRVAGVSPMKIVRALDHLRKSWTREGSLTSVRIAAVGNRVAVRDEISRQWDAETGQLLLDFEPRPACGEVAPFPAAQRAIDAREAAIILFRRAQALEEGDVDAAEAVYREALERAPDYTNASLNLGCILVESERFAEAIAVYQSALRYQPGDPILHFNIGVALEDSGRLRDALHSYRSCIELAPDFADAHFNAARIHEELGEATKAIRHFNEFRNLQKKAP
;
A
#
# COMPACT_ATOMS: atom_id res chain seq x y z
N MET A 1 -5.84 -33.58 25.19
CA MET A 1 -4.69 -32.79 25.68
C MET A 1 -5.10 -32.13 26.98
N ARG A 2 -4.28 -32.21 28.03
CA ARG A 2 -4.54 -31.50 29.29
C ARG A 2 -4.39 -30.00 28.98
N ASP A 3 -5.52 -29.30 28.99
CA ASP A 3 -5.61 -27.89 28.62
C ASP A 3 -5.16 -27.06 29.84
N ASP A 4 -3.84 -26.97 30.03
CA ASP A 4 -3.23 -26.16 31.08
C ASP A 4 -3.44 -24.68 30.69
N GLY A 5 -4.63 -24.16 30.99
CA GLY A 5 -5.09 -22.83 30.57
C GLY A 5 -4.07 -21.71 30.72
N TYR A 6 -4.28 -20.65 29.94
CA TYR A 6 -3.35 -19.53 29.77
C TYR A 6 -2.98 -18.89 31.11
N SER A 7 -1.72 -18.53 31.28
CA SER A 7 -1.27 -17.83 32.48
C SER A 7 -1.58 -16.33 32.39
N LEU A 8 -1.56 -15.64 33.53
CA LEU A 8 -1.68 -14.17 33.57
C LEU A 8 -0.68 -13.46 32.66
N ARG A 9 0.56 -13.98 32.56
CA ARG A 9 1.59 -13.42 31.68
C ARG A 9 1.23 -13.57 30.20
N ASP A 10 0.64 -14.68 29.81
CA ASP A 10 0.18 -14.92 28.44
C ASP A 10 -0.94 -13.96 28.08
N VAL A 11 -1.90 -13.76 29.00
CA VAL A 11 -3.00 -12.80 28.84
C VAL A 11 -2.46 -11.38 28.67
N GLN A 12 -1.50 -10.95 29.49
CA GLN A 12 -0.89 -9.63 29.37
C GLN A 12 -0.24 -9.43 27.98
N ARG A 13 0.47 -10.45 27.48
CA ARG A 13 1.12 -10.40 26.18
C ARG A 13 0.11 -10.37 25.03
N MET A 14 -0.91 -11.22 25.09
CA MET A 14 -1.93 -11.34 24.04
C MET A 14 -2.83 -10.11 23.95
N LEU A 15 -3.10 -9.46 25.08
CA LEU A 15 -3.95 -8.27 25.14
C LEU A 15 -3.16 -6.96 25.06
N GLY A 16 -1.84 -7.00 25.24
CA GLY A 16 -1.01 -5.80 25.30
C GLY A 16 -1.30 -4.91 26.53
N VAL A 17 -1.80 -5.48 27.62
CA VAL A 17 -2.22 -4.73 28.82
C VAL A 17 -1.39 -5.09 30.06
N SER A 18 -1.27 -4.13 30.99
CA SER A 18 -0.56 -4.36 32.24
C SER A 18 -1.29 -5.35 33.16
N ARG A 19 -0.53 -6.02 34.04
CA ARG A 19 -1.06 -6.90 35.09
C ARG A 19 -2.17 -6.24 35.90
N SER A 20 -1.97 -4.98 36.29
CA SER A 20 -2.93 -4.19 37.04
C SER A 20 -4.21 -3.87 36.26
N VAL A 21 -4.18 -3.85 34.93
CA VAL A 21 -5.40 -3.76 34.10
C VAL A 21 -6.15 -5.09 34.14
N VAL A 22 -5.46 -6.21 33.94
CA VAL A 22 -6.08 -7.56 33.99
C VAL A 22 -6.69 -7.83 35.36
N GLU A 23 -5.98 -7.55 36.45
CA GLU A 23 -6.46 -7.74 37.82
C GLU A 23 -7.68 -6.86 38.13
N ARG A 24 -7.72 -5.61 37.64
CA ARG A 24 -8.91 -4.76 37.75
C ARG A 24 -10.10 -5.29 36.96
N LEU A 25 -9.87 -5.93 35.82
CA LEU A 25 -10.93 -6.56 35.03
C LEU A 25 -11.46 -7.83 35.72
N ILE A 26 -10.60 -8.62 36.35
CA ILE A 26 -11.00 -9.77 37.18
C ILE A 26 -11.80 -9.28 38.39
N ALA A 27 -11.30 -8.27 39.11
CA ALA A 27 -11.96 -7.70 40.28
C ALA A 27 -13.33 -7.06 39.94
N ALA A 28 -13.48 -6.55 38.71
CA ALA A 28 -14.75 -6.06 38.19
C ALA A 28 -15.71 -7.18 37.75
N GLY A 29 -15.31 -8.46 37.84
CA GLY A 29 -16.16 -9.61 37.57
C GLY A 29 -16.31 -9.97 36.08
N PHE A 30 -15.46 -9.46 35.19
CA PHE A 30 -15.56 -9.75 33.75
C PHE A 30 -15.23 -11.21 33.40
N VAL A 31 -14.37 -11.85 34.21
CA VAL A 31 -13.98 -13.26 34.08
C VAL A 31 -13.73 -13.84 35.46
N SER A 32 -13.82 -15.16 35.58
CA SER A 32 -13.55 -15.89 36.83
C SER A 32 -12.55 -17.02 36.55
N PRO A 33 -11.27 -16.68 36.31
CA PRO A 33 -10.26 -17.67 35.97
C PRO A 33 -10.07 -18.67 37.11
N ALA A 34 -9.76 -19.92 36.75
CA ALA A 34 -9.45 -20.94 37.74
C ALA A 34 -8.15 -20.58 38.48
N THR A 35 -8.08 -20.87 39.77
CA THR A 35 -6.84 -20.71 40.55
C THR A 35 -6.11 -22.05 40.61
N GLY A 36 -4.93 -22.14 40.00
CA GLY A 36 -4.07 -23.32 40.11
C GLY A 36 -3.45 -23.46 41.51
N GLY A 37 -2.80 -24.60 41.77
CA GLY A 37 -2.25 -24.99 43.09
C GLY A 37 -1.22 -24.03 43.72
N ARG A 38 -0.77 -22.98 43.02
CA ARG A 38 0.11 -21.91 43.51
C ARG A 38 -0.54 -20.51 43.54
N ARG A 39 -1.89 -20.41 43.59
CA ARG A 39 -2.64 -19.14 43.43
C ARG A 39 -2.37 -18.42 42.10
N GLU A 40 -1.96 -19.16 41.07
CA GLU A 40 -1.81 -18.62 39.72
C GLU A 40 -3.15 -18.67 38.99
N PHE A 41 -3.54 -17.56 38.36
CA PHE A 41 -4.72 -17.50 37.50
C PHE A 41 -4.49 -18.31 36.23
N ARG A 42 -5.46 -19.18 35.92
CA ARG A 42 -5.55 -19.97 34.70
C ARG A 42 -6.79 -19.54 33.94
N PHE A 43 -6.57 -18.95 32.78
CA PHE A 43 -7.61 -18.41 31.92
C PHE A 43 -7.93 -19.42 30.84
N THR A 44 -9.21 -19.57 30.52
CA THR A 44 -9.64 -20.26 29.31
C THR A 44 -9.47 -19.33 28.11
N PHE A 45 -9.52 -19.88 26.89
CA PHE A 45 -9.58 -19.06 25.68
C PHE A 45 -10.78 -18.10 25.70
N GLN A 46 -11.92 -18.56 26.23
CA GLN A 46 -13.11 -17.74 26.40
C GLN A 46 -12.85 -16.54 27.32
N ASP A 47 -12.15 -16.74 28.44
CA ASP A 47 -11.79 -15.64 29.34
C ASP A 47 -10.91 -14.59 28.64
N ILE A 48 -10.01 -15.00 27.75
CA ILE A 48 -9.16 -14.08 26.99
C ILE A 48 -10.01 -13.23 26.05
N VAL A 49 -10.92 -13.86 25.30
CA VAL A 49 -11.83 -13.14 24.39
C VAL A 49 -12.68 -12.14 25.18
N MET A 50 -13.09 -12.50 26.40
CA MET A 50 -13.87 -11.62 27.30
C MET A 50 -13.07 -10.45 27.80
N LEU A 51 -11.86 -10.67 28.27
CA LEU A 51 -10.98 -9.61 28.72
C LEU A 51 -10.63 -8.65 27.59
N ARG A 52 -10.43 -9.15 26.36
CA ARG A 52 -10.22 -8.32 25.16
C ARG A 52 -11.42 -7.44 24.87
N ALA A 53 -12.62 -8.02 24.86
CA ALA A 53 -13.86 -7.30 24.60
C ALA A 53 -14.15 -6.25 25.69
N ALA A 54 -14.02 -6.62 26.96
CA ALA A 54 -14.20 -5.72 28.10
C ALA A 54 -13.21 -4.55 28.06
N HIS A 55 -11.95 -4.81 27.70
CA HIS A 55 -10.94 -3.76 27.56
C HIS A 55 -11.28 -2.80 26.42
N ALA A 56 -11.64 -3.31 25.24
CA ALA A 56 -11.99 -2.48 24.09
C ALA A 56 -13.23 -1.59 24.37
N LEU A 57 -14.28 -2.15 24.98
CA LEU A 57 -15.49 -1.41 25.36
C LEU A 57 -15.19 -0.32 26.39
N ARG A 58 -14.28 -0.58 27.32
CA ARG A 58 -13.85 0.40 28.33
C ARG A 58 -13.02 1.54 27.72
N VAL A 59 -12.16 1.24 26.74
CA VAL A 59 -11.45 2.28 25.96
C VAL A 59 -12.43 3.13 25.16
N ALA A 60 -13.50 2.52 24.64
CA ALA A 60 -14.58 3.22 23.94
C ALA A 60 -15.55 4.01 24.87
N GLY A 61 -15.26 4.09 26.18
CA GLY A 61 -16.02 4.91 27.13
C GLY A 61 -17.30 4.27 27.67
N VAL A 62 -17.54 2.97 27.45
CA VAL A 62 -18.71 2.28 28.01
C VAL A 62 -18.51 2.07 29.52
N SER A 63 -19.55 2.36 30.31
CA SER A 63 -19.45 2.24 31.77
C SER A 63 -19.18 0.78 32.24
N PRO A 64 -18.32 0.54 33.25
CA PRO A 64 -17.97 -0.81 33.70
C PRO A 64 -19.17 -1.70 34.04
N MET A 65 -20.18 -1.16 34.74
CA MET A 65 -21.38 -1.91 35.12
C MET A 65 -22.17 -2.43 33.91
N LYS A 66 -22.26 -1.65 32.83
CA LYS A 66 -22.94 -2.08 31.59
C LYS A 66 -22.16 -3.14 30.84
N ILE A 67 -20.83 -3.01 30.79
CA ILE A 67 -19.97 -4.03 30.19
C ILE A 67 -20.15 -5.36 30.95
N VAL A 68 -20.21 -5.34 32.29
CA VAL A 68 -20.38 -6.56 33.11
C VAL A 68 -21.71 -7.23 32.79
N ARG A 69 -22.81 -6.46 32.79
CA ARG A 69 -24.14 -6.99 32.49
C ARG A 69 -24.25 -7.53 31.07
N ALA A 70 -23.73 -6.81 30.09
CA ALA A 70 -23.72 -7.21 28.70
C ALA A 70 -22.93 -8.52 28.49
N LEU A 71 -21.73 -8.61 29.04
CA LEU A 71 -20.89 -9.81 28.91
C LEU A 71 -21.45 -11.00 29.71
N ASP A 72 -22.08 -10.79 30.88
CA ASP A 72 -22.75 -11.85 31.63
C ASP A 72 -23.99 -12.39 30.89
N HIS A 73 -24.80 -11.49 30.31
CA HIS A 73 -25.94 -11.86 29.50
C HIS A 73 -25.49 -12.65 28.26
N LEU A 74 -24.44 -12.18 27.58
CA LEU A 74 -23.86 -12.88 26.44
C LEU A 74 -23.27 -14.25 26.81
N ARG A 75 -22.56 -14.34 27.93
CA ARG A 75 -22.02 -15.61 28.43
C ARG A 75 -23.13 -16.65 28.66
N LYS A 76 -24.28 -16.22 29.19
CA LYS A 76 -25.44 -17.09 29.39
C LYS A 76 -26.10 -17.49 28.06
N SER A 77 -26.16 -16.59 27.08
CA SER A 77 -26.70 -16.91 25.75
C SER A 77 -25.77 -17.85 24.95
N TRP A 78 -24.44 -17.78 25.13
CA TRP A 78 -23.48 -18.66 24.44
C TRP A 78 -23.61 -20.14 24.79
N THR A 79 -24.07 -20.46 26.00
CA THR A 79 -24.28 -21.85 26.40
C THR A 79 -25.47 -22.53 25.71
N ARG A 80 -26.32 -21.81 24.96
CA ARG A 80 -27.54 -22.35 24.36
C ARG A 80 -27.49 -22.59 22.84
N GLU A 81 -26.71 -21.82 22.06
CA GLU A 81 -26.91 -21.78 20.59
C GLU A 81 -25.69 -22.11 19.71
N GLY A 82 -24.51 -22.35 20.27
CA GLY A 82 -23.36 -22.85 19.49
C GLY A 82 -22.65 -21.80 18.61
N SER A 83 -21.34 -22.02 18.48
CA SER A 83 -20.27 -21.33 17.72
C SER A 83 -20.27 -19.79 17.61
N LEU A 84 -19.25 -19.19 18.24
CA LEU A 84 -18.97 -17.75 18.33
C LEU A 84 -18.13 -17.17 17.19
N THR A 85 -17.93 -17.91 16.11
CA THR A 85 -16.99 -17.48 15.05
C THR A 85 -17.41 -16.19 14.35
N SER A 86 -18.67 -15.79 14.51
CA SER A 86 -19.25 -14.72 13.70
C SER A 86 -19.97 -13.61 14.44
N VAL A 87 -20.05 -13.69 15.77
CA VAL A 87 -20.66 -12.64 16.57
C VAL A 87 -19.64 -11.53 16.83
N ARG A 88 -19.97 -10.28 16.44
CA ARG A 88 -19.14 -9.09 16.67
C ARG A 88 -19.76 -8.22 17.77
N ILE A 89 -18.92 -7.71 18.68
CA ILE A 89 -19.32 -6.85 19.80
C ILE A 89 -18.74 -5.45 19.58
N ALA A 90 -19.56 -4.41 19.72
CA ALA A 90 -19.16 -3.01 19.55
C ALA A 90 -19.82 -2.08 20.57
N ALA A 91 -19.24 -0.90 20.79
CA ALA A 91 -19.86 0.18 21.55
C ALA A 91 -20.71 1.06 20.62
N VAL A 92 -21.95 1.36 21.03
CA VAL A 92 -22.81 2.35 20.36
C VAL A 92 -23.23 3.37 21.42
N GLY A 93 -22.53 4.50 21.47
CA GLY A 93 -22.59 5.42 22.61
C GLY A 93 -22.20 4.72 23.91
N ASN A 94 -23.08 4.74 24.92
CA ASN A 94 -22.89 4.04 26.19
C ASN A 94 -23.66 2.71 26.27
N ARG A 95 -23.87 2.03 25.14
CA ARG A 95 -24.50 0.71 25.03
C ARG A 95 -23.54 -0.30 24.40
N VAL A 96 -23.72 -1.57 24.77
CA VAL A 96 -22.97 -2.69 24.16
C VAL A 96 -23.88 -3.32 23.11
N ALA A 97 -23.51 -3.20 21.84
CA ALA A 97 -24.26 -3.78 20.73
C ALA A 97 -23.61 -5.09 20.28
N VAL A 98 -24.44 -6.09 20.00
CA VAL A 98 -24.02 -7.40 19.50
C VAL A 98 -24.60 -7.58 18.11
N ARG A 99 -23.77 -8.12 17.21
CA ARG A 99 -24.10 -8.35 15.80
C ARG A 99 -23.84 -9.79 15.40
N ASP A 100 -24.81 -10.38 14.70
CA ASP A 100 -24.78 -11.70 14.05
C ASP A 100 -24.36 -11.60 12.56
N GLU A 101 -23.98 -12.71 11.92
CA GLU A 101 -23.71 -12.89 10.47
C GLU A 101 -24.79 -12.26 9.60
N ILE A 102 -26.05 -12.43 10.00
CA ILE A 102 -27.22 -11.94 9.26
C ILE A 102 -27.48 -10.45 9.57
N SER A 103 -26.50 -9.74 10.13
CA SER A 103 -26.50 -8.28 10.34
C SER A 103 -27.57 -7.76 11.30
N ARG A 104 -28.21 -8.64 12.06
CA ARG A 104 -29.10 -8.27 13.17
C ARG A 104 -28.26 -7.64 14.27
N GLN A 105 -28.71 -6.50 14.79
CA GLN A 105 -28.04 -5.79 15.87
C GLN A 105 -29.00 -5.62 17.04
N TRP A 106 -28.54 -5.98 18.24
CA TRP A 106 -29.32 -5.81 19.46
C TRP A 106 -28.44 -5.30 20.60
N ASP A 107 -29.10 -4.67 21.57
CA ASP A 107 -28.46 -4.28 22.81
C ASP A 107 -28.21 -5.52 23.68
N ALA A 108 -26.95 -5.72 24.08
CA ALA A 108 -26.50 -6.91 24.78
C ALA A 108 -27.03 -7.02 26.22
N GLU A 109 -27.43 -5.90 26.84
CA GLU A 109 -27.96 -5.85 28.21
C GLU A 109 -29.46 -6.16 28.21
N THR A 110 -30.20 -5.65 27.23
CA THR A 110 -31.67 -5.68 27.21
C THR A 110 -32.26 -6.68 26.22
N GLY A 111 -31.47 -7.18 25.26
CA GLY A 111 -31.93 -8.04 24.18
C GLY A 111 -32.79 -7.32 23.14
N GLN A 112 -32.98 -6.01 23.25
CA GLN A 112 -33.80 -5.22 22.33
C GLN A 112 -33.10 -5.03 21.00
N LEU A 113 -33.84 -5.23 19.90
CA LEU A 113 -33.34 -4.97 18.55
C LEU A 113 -33.05 -3.48 18.39
N LEU A 114 -31.83 -3.15 17.98
CA LEU A 114 -31.45 -1.79 17.64
C LEU A 114 -31.75 -1.57 16.16
N LEU A 115 -32.87 -0.90 15.87
CA LEU A 115 -33.21 -0.45 14.53
C LEU A 115 -32.26 0.67 14.13
N ASP A 116 -31.51 0.47 13.05
CA ASP A 116 -30.69 1.51 12.45
C ASP A 116 -31.49 2.18 11.34
N PHE A 117 -31.85 3.45 11.55
CA PHE A 117 -32.53 4.29 10.56
C PHE A 117 -31.56 5.22 9.84
N GLU A 118 -30.27 5.17 10.12
CA GLU A 118 -29.27 5.83 9.28
C GLU A 118 -29.07 5.03 7.99
N PRO A 119 -28.90 5.70 6.83
CA PRO A 119 -28.69 5.00 5.57
C PRO A 119 -27.41 4.17 5.67
N ARG A 120 -27.57 2.85 5.74
CA ARG A 120 -26.45 1.91 5.75
C ARG A 120 -26.07 1.51 4.32
N PRO A 121 -24.78 1.48 4.00
CA PRO A 121 -24.31 0.74 2.84
C PRO A 121 -24.59 -0.75 3.03
N ALA A 122 -24.97 -1.43 1.95
CA ALA A 122 -25.29 -2.86 1.93
C ALA A 122 -24.17 -3.71 2.54
N CYS A 123 -24.56 -4.81 3.22
CA CYS A 123 -23.61 -5.77 3.79
C CYS A 123 -22.89 -6.59 2.71
N GLY A 124 -21.63 -6.91 3.01
CA GLY A 124 -20.54 -7.02 2.05
C GLY A 124 -19.69 -5.78 2.28
N GLU A 125 -18.41 -5.91 2.67
CA GLU A 125 -17.52 -4.76 2.75
C GLU A 125 -17.40 -4.14 1.36
N VAL A 126 -18.27 -3.18 1.05
CA VAL A 126 -17.95 -2.11 0.12
C VAL A 126 -17.23 -1.06 0.95
N ALA A 127 -16.03 -1.41 1.41
CA ALA A 127 -15.02 -0.39 1.52
C ALA A 127 -14.89 0.21 0.11
N PRO A 128 -14.70 1.53 -0.07
CA PRO A 128 -13.94 1.95 -1.23
C PRO A 128 -12.67 1.13 -1.14
N PHE A 129 -12.50 0.15 -2.03
CA PHE A 129 -11.30 -0.69 -2.11
C PHE A 129 -10.15 0.28 -1.89
N PRO A 130 -9.44 0.21 -0.74
CA PRO A 130 -8.73 1.37 -0.23
C PRO A 130 -7.84 1.80 -1.38
N ALA A 131 -7.89 3.06 -1.81
CA ALA A 131 -7.28 3.46 -3.07
C ALA A 131 -5.82 2.96 -3.18
N ALA A 132 -5.16 2.79 -2.03
CA ALA A 132 -3.91 2.06 -1.85
C ALA A 132 -3.92 0.59 -2.36
N GLN A 133 -4.87 -0.27 -1.96
CA GLN A 133 -4.97 -1.64 -2.47
C GLN A 133 -5.32 -1.66 -3.97
N ARG A 134 -6.19 -0.76 -4.45
CA ARG A 134 -6.45 -0.61 -5.89
C ARG A 134 -5.19 -0.21 -6.65
N ALA A 135 -4.39 0.68 -6.08
CA ALA A 135 -3.12 1.11 -6.65
C ALA A 135 -2.06 0.01 -6.59
N ILE A 136 -2.01 -0.79 -5.51
CA ILE A 136 -1.15 -1.97 -5.39
C ILE A 136 -1.52 -2.99 -6.47
N ASP A 137 -2.79 -3.34 -6.58
CA ASP A 137 -3.28 -4.30 -7.57
C ASP A 137 -3.07 -3.79 -9.01
N ALA A 138 -3.29 -2.50 -9.25
CA ALA A 138 -3.05 -1.88 -10.54
C ALA A 138 -1.56 -1.85 -10.91
N ARG A 139 -0.67 -1.59 -9.93
CA ARG A 139 0.78 -1.64 -10.11
C ARG A 139 1.26 -3.06 -10.35
N GLU A 140 0.74 -4.04 -9.64
CA GLU A 140 1.06 -5.46 -9.85
C GLU A 140 0.60 -5.93 -11.24
N ALA A 141 -0.61 -5.54 -11.66
CA ALA A 141 -1.08 -5.77 -13.02
C ALA A 141 -0.18 -5.11 -14.07
N ALA A 142 0.26 -3.87 -13.86
CA ALA A 142 1.18 -3.18 -14.75
C ALA A 142 2.55 -3.89 -14.85
N ILE A 143 3.06 -4.45 -13.76
CA ILE A 143 4.30 -5.24 -13.76
C ILE A 143 4.15 -6.52 -14.61
N ILE A 144 2.99 -7.19 -14.51
CA ILE A 144 2.70 -8.39 -15.31
C ILE A 144 2.61 -8.02 -16.80
N LEU A 145 1.88 -6.94 -17.12
CA LEU A 145 1.75 -6.43 -18.50
C LEU A 145 3.11 -6.01 -19.06
N PHE A 146 3.95 -5.34 -18.27
CA PHE A 146 5.31 -4.96 -18.66
C PHE A 146 6.16 -6.16 -19.06
N ARG A 147 6.19 -7.23 -18.24
CA ARG A 147 6.93 -8.45 -18.59
C ARG A 147 6.40 -9.12 -19.86
N ARG A 148 5.09 -9.09 -20.05
CA ARG A 148 4.46 -9.61 -21.27
C ARG A 148 4.88 -8.79 -22.49
N ALA A 149 4.88 -7.46 -22.39
CA ALA A 149 5.33 -6.59 -23.47
C ALA A 149 6.80 -6.83 -23.82
N GLN A 150 7.69 -6.94 -22.83
CA GLN A 150 9.10 -7.28 -23.06
C GLN A 150 9.28 -8.60 -23.84
N ALA A 151 8.49 -9.63 -23.50
CA ALA A 151 8.54 -10.90 -24.22
C ALA A 151 8.05 -10.81 -25.68
N LEU A 152 7.28 -9.78 -26.01
CA LEU A 152 6.77 -9.54 -27.37
C LEU A 152 7.75 -8.72 -28.22
N GLU A 153 8.67 -7.95 -27.62
CA GLU A 153 9.59 -7.05 -28.36
C GLU A 153 10.40 -7.78 -29.45
N GLU A 154 10.81 -9.03 -29.22
CA GLU A 154 11.60 -9.81 -30.17
C GLU A 154 10.78 -10.41 -31.34
N GLY A 155 9.45 -10.45 -31.24
CA GLY A 155 8.59 -11.16 -32.19
C GLY A 155 7.45 -10.35 -32.80
N ASP A 156 6.92 -9.37 -32.08
CA ASP A 156 5.79 -8.54 -32.47
C ASP A 156 5.83 -7.20 -31.72
N VAL A 157 6.52 -6.22 -32.32
CA VAL A 157 6.73 -4.88 -31.75
C VAL A 157 5.41 -4.11 -31.62
N ASP A 158 4.47 -4.27 -32.56
CA ASP A 158 3.16 -3.63 -32.51
C ASP A 158 2.33 -4.15 -31.32
N ALA A 159 2.38 -5.46 -31.08
CA ALA A 159 1.74 -6.06 -29.91
C ALA A 159 2.43 -5.62 -28.60
N ALA A 160 3.76 -5.52 -28.57
CA ALA A 160 4.50 -5.01 -27.41
C ALA A 160 4.08 -3.57 -27.08
N GLU A 161 3.98 -2.70 -28.09
CA GLU A 161 3.54 -1.32 -27.96
C GLU A 161 2.14 -1.22 -27.35
N ALA A 162 1.19 -2.03 -27.82
CA ALA A 162 -0.17 -2.08 -27.31
C ALA A 162 -0.21 -2.50 -25.82
N VAL A 163 0.57 -3.53 -25.45
CA VAL A 163 0.62 -4.02 -24.07
C VAL A 163 1.30 -3.02 -23.13
N TYR A 164 2.32 -2.29 -23.60
CA TYR A 164 2.91 -1.20 -22.81
C TYR A 164 1.92 -0.06 -22.54
N ARG A 165 1.10 0.31 -23.53
CA ARG A 165 0.03 1.30 -23.30
C ARG A 165 -0.98 0.80 -22.27
N GLU A 166 -1.40 -0.46 -22.34
CA GLU A 166 -2.27 -1.06 -21.34
C GLU A 166 -1.64 -0.99 -19.93
N ALA A 167 -0.34 -1.27 -19.81
CA ALA A 167 0.37 -1.17 -18.53
C ALA A 167 0.31 0.25 -17.96
N LEU A 168 0.48 1.28 -18.80
CA LEU A 168 0.42 2.68 -18.40
C LEU A 168 -0.99 3.19 -18.13
N GLU A 169 -2.02 2.61 -18.75
CA GLU A 169 -3.42 2.88 -18.38
C GLU A 169 -3.74 2.38 -16.97
N ARG A 170 -3.14 1.25 -16.55
CA ARG A 170 -3.30 0.70 -15.20
C ARG A 170 -2.48 1.47 -14.17
N ALA A 171 -1.21 1.73 -14.47
CA ALA A 171 -0.28 2.43 -13.59
C ALA A 171 0.48 3.51 -14.37
N PRO A 172 -0.07 4.74 -14.46
CA PRO A 172 0.57 5.84 -15.18
C PRO A 172 1.94 6.27 -14.62
N ASP A 173 2.23 5.93 -13.36
CA ASP A 173 3.48 6.19 -12.65
C ASP A 173 4.54 5.08 -12.88
N TYR A 174 4.24 4.06 -13.68
CA TYR A 174 5.16 2.95 -13.92
C TYR A 174 6.20 3.28 -15.01
N THR A 175 7.21 4.04 -14.62
CA THR A 175 8.25 4.63 -15.49
C THR A 175 8.91 3.63 -16.45
N ASN A 176 9.17 2.38 -16.02
CA ASN A 176 9.82 1.38 -16.88
C ASN A 176 9.01 1.09 -18.15
N ALA A 177 7.68 1.04 -18.07
CA ALA A 177 6.84 0.88 -19.26
C ALA A 177 6.87 2.12 -20.15
N SER A 178 6.95 3.33 -19.57
CA SER A 178 7.13 4.56 -20.35
C SER A 178 8.48 4.60 -21.07
N LEU A 179 9.55 4.15 -20.41
CA LEU A 179 10.89 4.05 -20.99
C LEU A 179 10.89 3.17 -22.25
N ASN A 180 10.43 1.92 -22.12
CA ASN A 180 10.42 0.97 -23.23
C ASN A 180 9.43 1.35 -24.33
N LEU A 181 8.22 1.81 -23.98
CA LEU A 181 7.26 2.31 -24.97
C LEU A 181 7.85 3.47 -25.76
N GLY A 182 8.48 4.43 -25.09
CA GLY A 182 9.11 5.55 -25.77
C GLY A 182 10.25 5.11 -26.69
N CYS A 183 11.04 4.09 -26.32
CA CYS A 183 12.09 3.57 -27.18
C CYS A 183 11.51 2.97 -28.48
N ILE A 184 10.47 2.14 -28.37
CA ILE A 184 9.76 1.58 -29.53
C ILE A 184 9.23 2.70 -30.44
N LEU A 185 8.67 3.76 -29.84
CA LEU A 185 8.16 4.91 -30.58
C LEU A 185 9.28 5.70 -31.28
N VAL A 186 10.45 5.86 -30.65
CA VAL A 186 11.63 6.49 -31.28
C VAL A 186 12.14 5.66 -32.44
N GLU A 187 12.29 4.33 -32.27
CA GLU A 187 12.71 3.41 -33.32
C GLU A 187 11.73 3.39 -34.51
N SER A 188 10.45 3.67 -34.24
CA SER A 188 9.40 3.82 -35.25
C SER A 188 9.28 5.25 -35.81
N GLU A 189 10.25 6.13 -35.53
CA GLU A 189 10.29 7.56 -35.93
C GLU A 189 9.09 8.41 -35.45
N ARG A 190 8.34 7.92 -34.45
CA ARG A 190 7.17 8.59 -33.84
C ARG A 190 7.59 9.49 -32.67
N PHE A 191 8.53 10.37 -32.93
CA PHE A 191 9.23 11.18 -31.90
C PHE A 191 8.30 12.01 -31.02
N ALA A 192 7.26 12.62 -31.60
CA ALA A 192 6.32 13.45 -30.84
C ALA A 192 5.53 12.62 -29.79
N GLU A 193 5.17 11.38 -30.12
CA GLU A 193 4.49 10.48 -29.20
C GLU A 193 5.45 9.98 -28.12
N ALA A 194 6.69 9.63 -28.48
CA ALA A 194 7.72 9.25 -27.51
C ALA A 194 7.96 10.35 -26.47
N ILE A 195 8.12 11.60 -26.92
CA ILE A 195 8.28 12.76 -26.05
C ILE A 195 7.08 12.92 -25.12
N ALA A 196 5.84 12.76 -25.62
CA ALA A 196 4.65 12.86 -24.80
C ALA A 196 4.57 11.75 -23.72
N VAL A 197 4.96 10.52 -24.06
CA VAL A 197 5.03 9.40 -23.10
C VAL A 197 6.04 9.71 -21.99
N TYR A 198 7.27 10.13 -22.34
CA TYR A 198 8.29 10.47 -21.35
C TYR A 198 7.92 11.68 -20.49
N GLN A 199 7.34 12.73 -21.09
CA GLN A 199 6.85 13.89 -20.34
C GLN A 199 5.71 13.52 -19.39
N SER A 200 4.84 12.58 -19.77
CA SER A 200 3.82 12.05 -18.85
C SER A 200 4.45 11.36 -17.66
N ALA A 201 5.50 10.54 -17.87
CA ALA A 201 6.22 9.87 -16.80
C ALA A 201 6.94 10.86 -15.86
N LEU A 202 7.51 11.95 -16.40
CA LEU A 202 8.13 13.02 -15.60
C LEU A 202 7.15 13.71 -14.64
N ARG A 203 5.84 13.70 -14.92
CA ARG A 203 4.84 14.24 -13.97
C ARG A 203 4.79 13.45 -12.66
N TYR A 204 5.15 12.16 -12.71
CA TYR A 204 5.21 11.28 -11.55
C TYR A 204 6.62 11.19 -10.97
N GLN A 205 7.64 11.20 -11.82
CA GLN A 205 9.04 11.10 -11.42
C GLN A 205 9.88 12.26 -12.00
N PRO A 206 9.71 13.49 -11.51
CA PRO A 206 10.36 14.68 -12.08
C PRO A 206 11.88 14.71 -11.90
N GLY A 207 12.42 13.87 -11.01
CA GLY A 207 13.85 13.75 -10.74
C GLY A 207 14.53 12.57 -11.43
N ASP A 208 13.90 11.95 -12.44
CA ASP A 208 14.51 10.84 -13.18
C ASP A 208 15.40 11.36 -14.33
N PRO A 209 16.74 11.25 -14.22
CA PRO A 209 17.66 11.70 -15.27
C PRO A 209 17.50 10.90 -16.58
N ILE A 210 17.08 9.63 -16.51
CA ILE A 210 16.94 8.76 -17.69
C ILE A 210 15.79 9.27 -18.59
N LEU A 211 14.69 9.72 -17.99
CA LEU A 211 13.58 10.32 -18.75
C LEU A 211 14.02 11.59 -19.48
N HIS A 212 14.79 12.47 -18.81
CA HIS A 212 15.35 13.65 -19.46
C HIS A 212 16.33 13.30 -20.58
N PHE A 213 17.18 12.29 -20.38
CA PHE A 213 18.08 11.78 -21.42
C PHE A 213 17.30 11.27 -22.64
N ASN A 214 16.30 10.42 -22.45
CA ASN A 214 15.53 9.84 -23.55
C ASN A 214 14.65 10.88 -24.28
N ILE A 215 14.14 11.90 -23.59
CA ILE A 215 13.52 13.07 -24.26
C ILE A 215 14.55 13.81 -25.11
N GLY A 216 15.78 13.96 -24.61
CA GLY A 216 16.91 14.52 -25.36
C GLY A 216 17.17 13.78 -26.65
N VAL A 217 17.26 12.44 -26.59
CA VAL A 217 17.45 11.57 -27.75
C VAL A 217 16.33 11.73 -28.77
N ALA A 218 15.06 11.64 -28.34
CA ALA A 218 13.92 11.80 -29.25
C ALA A 218 13.86 13.21 -29.90
N LEU A 219 14.28 14.26 -29.19
CA LEU A 219 14.39 15.62 -29.73
C LEU A 219 15.55 15.75 -30.72
N GLU A 220 16.67 15.10 -30.45
CA GLU A 220 17.84 15.06 -31.32
C GLU A 220 17.50 14.37 -32.65
N ASP A 221 16.88 13.20 -32.59
CA ASP A 221 16.47 12.41 -33.77
C ASP A 221 15.39 13.12 -34.60
N SER A 222 14.55 13.95 -33.96
CA SER A 222 13.60 14.82 -34.67
C SER A 222 14.19 16.16 -35.14
N GLY A 223 15.50 16.38 -35.00
CA GLY A 223 16.23 17.57 -35.46
C GLY A 223 16.06 18.81 -34.57
N ARG A 224 15.42 18.69 -33.41
CA ARG A 224 15.20 19.78 -32.43
C ARG A 224 16.40 19.93 -31.48
N LEU A 225 17.57 20.16 -32.07
CA LEU A 225 18.87 20.13 -31.39
C LEU A 225 18.98 21.02 -30.14
N ARG A 226 18.42 22.22 -30.17
CA ARG A 226 18.45 23.14 -29.00
C ARG A 226 17.59 22.65 -27.84
N ASP A 227 16.47 22.01 -28.14
CA ASP A 227 15.59 21.45 -27.12
C ASP A 227 16.21 20.18 -26.54
N ALA A 228 16.88 19.36 -27.38
CA ALA A 228 17.66 18.21 -26.93
C ALA A 228 18.75 18.62 -25.93
N LEU A 229 19.51 19.68 -26.23
CA LEU A 229 20.51 20.23 -25.30
C LEU A 229 19.92 20.66 -23.95
N HIS A 230 18.69 21.20 -23.93
CA HIS A 230 18.03 21.54 -22.67
C HIS A 230 17.68 20.29 -21.86
N SER A 231 17.21 19.23 -22.52
CA SER A 231 16.90 17.96 -21.89
C SER A 231 18.16 17.26 -21.38
N TYR A 232 19.24 17.22 -22.15
CA TYR A 232 20.53 16.68 -21.70
C TYR A 232 21.13 17.47 -20.54
N ARG A 233 21.00 18.79 -20.56
CA ARG A 233 21.39 19.61 -19.42
C ARG A 233 20.61 19.26 -18.16
N SER A 234 19.29 19.04 -18.28
CA SER A 234 18.46 18.62 -17.14
C SER A 234 18.88 17.25 -16.61
N CYS A 235 19.21 16.30 -17.49
CA CYS A 235 19.80 15.01 -17.11
C CYS A 235 21.12 15.21 -16.33
N ILE A 236 22.05 16.01 -16.86
CA ILE A 236 23.36 16.27 -16.22
C ILE A 236 23.21 17.00 -14.87
N GLU A 237 22.24 17.90 -14.72
CA GLU A 237 21.95 18.56 -13.45
C GLU A 237 21.44 17.59 -12.37
N LEU A 238 20.70 16.54 -12.77
CA LEU A 238 20.21 15.49 -11.89
C LEU A 238 21.24 14.37 -11.62
N ALA A 239 22.02 14.00 -12.65
CA ALA A 239 23.06 12.97 -12.61
C ALA A 239 24.32 13.46 -13.34
N PRO A 240 25.22 14.18 -12.63
CA PRO A 240 26.44 14.74 -13.23
C PRO A 240 27.43 13.71 -13.78
N ASP A 241 27.28 12.44 -13.40
CA ASP A 241 28.07 11.30 -13.85
C ASP A 241 27.46 10.55 -15.04
N PHE A 242 26.32 11.01 -15.58
CA PHE A 242 25.68 10.44 -16.75
C PHE A 242 26.49 10.74 -18.03
N ALA A 243 27.51 9.91 -18.27
CA ALA A 243 28.50 10.13 -19.33
C ALA A 243 27.87 10.31 -20.71
N ASP A 244 26.86 9.51 -21.06
CA ASP A 244 26.23 9.55 -22.39
C ASP A 244 25.52 10.89 -22.66
N ALA A 245 24.96 11.54 -21.64
CA ALA A 245 24.38 12.87 -21.78
C ALA A 245 25.44 13.93 -22.12
N HIS A 246 26.64 13.82 -21.55
CA HIS A 246 27.77 14.67 -21.93
C HIS A 246 28.21 14.38 -23.37
N PHE A 247 28.28 13.12 -23.77
CA PHE A 247 28.67 12.76 -25.13
C PHE A 247 27.68 13.32 -26.18
N ASN A 248 26.38 13.12 -26.00
CA ASN A 248 25.37 13.60 -26.94
C ASN A 248 25.32 15.13 -26.99
N ALA A 249 25.40 15.81 -25.82
CA ALA A 249 25.48 17.27 -25.78
C ALA A 249 26.72 17.80 -26.51
N ALA A 250 27.87 17.12 -26.39
CA ALA A 250 29.09 17.51 -27.10
C ALA A 250 28.92 17.41 -28.62
N ARG A 251 28.33 16.31 -29.10
CA ARG A 251 28.06 16.07 -30.52
C ARG A 251 27.13 17.14 -31.10
N ILE A 252 26.06 17.48 -30.39
CA ILE A 252 25.15 18.55 -30.84
C ILE A 252 25.87 19.91 -30.84
N HIS A 253 26.67 20.23 -29.82
CA HIS A 253 27.44 21.47 -29.81
C HIS A 253 28.44 21.55 -30.97
N GLU A 254 29.04 20.44 -31.38
CA GLU A 254 29.90 20.37 -32.57
C GLU A 254 29.11 20.66 -33.86
N GLU A 255 27.94 20.03 -34.02
CA GLU A 255 27.03 20.24 -35.15
C GLU A 255 26.57 21.71 -35.26
N LEU A 256 26.37 22.37 -34.12
CA LEU A 256 26.01 23.79 -34.04
C LEU A 256 27.21 24.75 -34.17
N GLY A 257 28.44 24.24 -34.31
CA GLY A 257 29.67 25.05 -34.41
C GLY A 257 30.16 25.66 -33.09
N GLU A 258 29.64 25.20 -31.95
CA GLU A 258 29.95 25.70 -30.60
C GLU A 258 31.14 24.94 -29.98
N ALA A 259 32.29 24.98 -30.66
CA ALA A 259 33.46 24.15 -30.35
C ALA A 259 33.92 24.18 -28.88
N THR A 260 33.90 25.35 -28.22
CA THR A 260 34.30 25.46 -26.81
C THR A 260 33.42 24.64 -25.87
N LYS A 261 32.10 24.63 -26.11
CA LYS A 261 31.15 23.84 -25.31
C LYS A 261 31.30 22.35 -25.59
N ALA A 262 31.47 21.97 -26.87
CA ALA A 262 31.71 20.60 -27.27
C ALA A 262 32.95 20.01 -26.57
N ILE A 263 34.09 20.72 -26.61
CA ILE A 263 35.33 20.30 -25.95
C ILE A 263 35.13 20.10 -24.44
N ARG A 264 34.40 21.00 -23.78
CA ARG A 264 34.10 20.88 -22.35
C ARG A 264 33.35 19.58 -22.05
N HIS A 265 32.29 19.29 -22.80
CA HIS A 265 31.49 18.09 -22.60
C HIS A 265 32.26 16.80 -22.94
N PHE A 266 33.04 16.79 -24.03
CA PHE A 266 33.91 15.63 -24.37
C PHE A 266 34.97 15.36 -23.30
N ASN A 267 35.56 16.41 -22.73
CA ASN A 267 36.52 16.24 -21.63
C ASN A 267 35.86 15.61 -20.41
N GLU A 268 34.64 16.03 -20.06
CA GLU A 268 33.91 15.44 -18.94
C GLU A 268 33.54 13.98 -19.21
N PHE A 269 32.99 13.67 -20.39
CA PHE A 269 32.72 12.30 -20.82
C PHE A 269 33.96 11.39 -20.66
N ARG A 270 35.13 11.85 -21.14
CA ARG A 270 36.40 11.11 -21.01
C ARG A 270 36.86 10.96 -19.57
N ASN A 271 36.62 11.94 -18.71
CA ASN A 271 36.95 11.87 -17.29
C ASN A 271 36.07 10.85 -16.56
N LEU A 272 34.79 10.80 -16.88
CA LEU A 272 33.84 9.83 -16.31
C LEU A 272 34.19 8.40 -16.73
N GLN A 273 34.51 8.17 -18.01
CA GLN A 273 34.94 6.85 -18.51
C GLN A 273 36.20 6.31 -17.82
N LYS A 274 37.13 7.19 -17.43
CA LYS A 274 38.34 6.79 -16.69
C LYS A 274 38.07 6.45 -15.22
N LYS A 275 36.97 6.90 -14.66
CA LYS A 275 36.59 6.69 -13.24
C LYS A 275 35.67 5.49 -13.06
N ALA A 276 35.13 4.92 -14.14
CA ALA A 276 34.33 3.70 -14.07
C ALA A 276 35.21 2.51 -13.63
N PRO A 277 34.79 1.73 -12.61
CA PRO A 277 35.55 0.61 -12.06
C PRO A 277 35.66 -0.60 -13.00
#